data_AF-A0AAN6D8V7-F1
#
_entry.id   AF-A0AAN6D8V7-F1
#
_cell.length_a   1.000
_cell.length_b   1.000
_cell.length_c   1.000
_cell.angle_alpha   90.00
_cell.angle_beta   90.00
_cell.angle_gamma   90.00
#
_symmetry.space_group_name_H-M   'P 1'
#
loop_
_entity.id
_entity.type
_entity.pdbx_description
1 polymer ?
#
loop_
_entity_poly.entity_id
_entity_poly.type
_entity_poly.pdbx_seq_one_letter_code
_entity_poly.pdbx_strand_id
1 'polypeptide(L)'
;MQLHKEQEQESAAESAAETATLAFYNRLFAAFVCSSNTGKLYEMPEFLESFSIQLMELSNQVRTLVTLQSVTVILMSSLANRTVLLPAKLQNSFFADKPRQQLVDFGKLLVELDGFLLNYFEHTESNRFGNFFKEEVYKILCTNVSERLRGRGYDEDAVRAIVDMNFDFKHVCGLIAQTERASIGSTKVNSLKTIYCNAIYDIIRHGRVFSANTSTSEPVRRASDAVENNFQHETHRAYGKFYAVDLVRDKIDKIVRDYYAVFNVCVEVHFQNMCLVLREFEEICAFERRL
;
A
#
# COMPACT_ATOMS: atom_id res chain seq x y z
N MET A 1 4.96 -9.34 50.74
CA MET A 1 5.25 -10.22 49.59
C MET A 1 4.03 -10.57 48.72
N GLN A 2 2.78 -10.29 49.13
CA GLN A 2 1.60 -10.49 48.27
C GLN A 2 1.24 -9.26 47.40
N LEU A 3 1.38 -8.04 47.94
CA LEU A 3 1.10 -6.78 47.21
C LEU A 3 1.93 -6.56 45.93
N HIS A 4 3.16 -7.07 45.86
CA HIS A 4 3.99 -6.95 44.64
C HIS A 4 3.60 -7.91 43.52
N LYS A 5 2.95 -9.06 43.85
CA LYS A 5 2.50 -10.02 42.83
C LYS A 5 1.18 -9.61 42.19
N GLU A 6 0.29 -8.94 42.94
CA GLU A 6 -0.97 -8.40 42.41
C GLU A 6 -0.71 -7.20 41.49
N GLN A 7 0.22 -6.29 41.82
CA GLN A 7 0.62 -5.19 40.92
C GLN A 7 1.31 -5.68 39.62
N GLU A 8 2.12 -6.74 39.67
CA GLU A 8 2.72 -7.32 38.46
C GLU A 8 1.67 -8.01 37.57
N GLN A 9 0.65 -8.66 38.15
CA GLN A 9 -0.45 -9.26 37.40
C GLN A 9 -1.45 -8.24 36.85
N GLU A 10 -1.78 -7.18 37.60
CA GLU A 10 -2.62 -6.08 37.13
C GLU A 10 -1.93 -5.29 36.01
N SER A 11 -0.64 -4.99 36.13
CA SER A 11 0.11 -4.30 35.05
C SER A 11 0.25 -5.15 33.78
N ALA A 12 0.37 -6.47 33.90
CA ALA A 12 0.39 -7.39 32.76
C ALA A 12 -0.99 -7.52 32.10
N ALA A 13 -2.07 -7.48 32.89
CA ALA A 13 -3.44 -7.52 32.38
C ALA A 13 -3.84 -6.19 31.72
N GLU A 14 -3.47 -5.05 32.31
CA GLU A 14 -3.64 -3.71 31.71
C GLU A 14 -2.84 -3.57 30.42
N SER A 15 -1.57 -4.01 30.41
CA SER A 15 -0.76 -4.06 29.20
C SER A 15 -1.40 -4.92 28.11
N ALA A 16 -1.92 -6.10 28.45
CA ALA A 16 -2.60 -6.97 27.48
C ALA A 16 -3.91 -6.34 26.94
N ALA A 17 -4.66 -5.64 27.79
CA ALA A 17 -5.89 -4.95 27.42
C ALA A 17 -5.66 -3.72 26.54
N GLU A 18 -4.64 -2.90 26.85
CA GLU A 18 -4.20 -1.77 26.01
C GLU A 18 -3.74 -2.28 24.63
N THR A 19 -2.99 -3.38 24.60
CA THR A 19 -2.51 -3.99 23.35
C THR A 19 -3.67 -4.58 22.53
N ALA A 20 -4.66 -5.20 23.19
CA ALA A 20 -5.85 -5.74 22.53
C ALA A 20 -6.76 -4.63 21.96
N THR A 21 -6.88 -3.52 22.68
CA THR A 21 -7.64 -2.33 22.27
C THR A 21 -7.00 -1.67 21.06
N LEU A 22 -5.69 -1.44 21.10
CA LEU A 22 -4.93 -0.90 19.98
C LEU A 22 -4.98 -1.83 18.76
N ALA A 23 -4.90 -3.15 18.95
CA ALA A 23 -5.07 -4.13 17.88
C ALA A 23 -6.49 -4.14 17.30
N PHE A 24 -7.51 -3.89 18.12
CA PHE A 24 -8.91 -3.77 17.67
C PHE A 24 -9.12 -2.52 16.81
N TYR A 25 -8.66 -1.34 17.27
CA TYR A 25 -8.77 -0.11 16.48
C TYR A 25 -7.92 -0.15 15.20
N ASN A 26 -6.73 -0.74 15.25
CA ASN A 26 -5.93 -0.95 14.05
C ASN A 26 -6.65 -1.84 13.04
N ARG A 27 -7.35 -2.89 13.49
CA ARG A 27 -8.18 -3.71 12.61
C ARG A 27 -9.34 -2.93 12.02
N LEU A 28 -10.03 -2.12 12.81
CA LEU A 28 -11.21 -1.38 12.37
C LEU A 28 -10.83 -0.25 11.39
N PHE A 29 -9.76 0.48 11.68
CA PHE A 29 -9.25 1.55 10.83
C PHE A 29 -8.56 0.99 9.56
N ALA A 30 -7.73 -0.06 9.67
CA ALA A 30 -7.19 -0.71 8.48
C ALA A 30 -8.28 -1.34 7.62
N ALA A 31 -9.32 -1.92 8.23
CA ALA A 31 -10.50 -2.36 7.48
C ALA A 31 -11.14 -1.17 6.76
N PHE A 32 -11.32 -0.03 7.40
CA PHE A 32 -11.88 1.18 6.79
C PHE A 32 -11.04 1.72 5.62
N VAL A 33 -9.72 1.83 5.80
CA VAL A 33 -8.75 2.24 4.76
C VAL A 33 -8.75 1.24 3.59
N CYS A 34 -8.78 -0.06 3.88
CA CYS A 34 -8.65 -1.12 2.87
C CYS A 34 -10.00 -1.57 2.28
N SER A 35 -11.15 -1.16 2.85
CA SER A 35 -12.50 -1.55 2.43
C SER A 35 -13.16 -0.56 1.47
N SER A 36 -12.38 0.15 0.64
CA SER A 36 -12.86 1.11 -0.36
C SER A 36 -13.77 0.53 -1.47
N ASN A 37 -14.34 -0.67 -1.25
CA ASN A 37 -15.30 -1.37 -2.10
C ASN A 37 -16.69 -1.54 -1.47
N THR A 38 -16.93 -1.12 -0.23
CA THR A 38 -18.24 -1.26 0.42
C THR A 38 -18.88 0.11 0.59
N GLY A 39 -19.65 0.54 -0.41
CA GLY A 39 -20.32 1.85 -0.50
C GLY A 39 -21.38 2.11 0.57
N LYS A 40 -20.97 2.23 1.83
CA LYS A 40 -21.79 2.79 2.90
C LYS A 40 -21.24 4.16 3.28
N LEU A 41 -21.96 5.18 2.81
CA LEU A 41 -21.79 6.57 3.20
C LEU A 41 -22.05 6.70 4.70
N TYR A 42 -21.01 7.07 5.45
CA TYR A 42 -21.18 7.70 6.75
C TYR A 42 -21.18 9.21 6.49
N GLU A 43 -22.31 9.88 6.73
CA GLU A 43 -22.33 11.35 6.76
C GLU A 43 -21.62 11.83 8.03
N MET A 44 -20.72 12.80 7.86
CA MET A 44 -19.67 13.11 8.82
C MET A 44 -19.61 14.64 9.09
N PRO A 45 -19.67 15.09 10.37
CA PRO A 45 -19.46 16.50 10.81
C PRO A 45 -18.17 17.19 10.30
N GLU A 46 -18.02 18.51 10.42
CA GLU A 46 -16.88 19.30 9.89
C GLU A 46 -15.47 18.81 10.31
N PHE A 47 -15.26 18.37 11.54
CA PHE A 47 -13.98 17.74 11.95
C PHE A 47 -13.74 16.39 11.26
N LEU A 48 -14.82 15.71 10.90
CA LEU A 48 -14.80 14.47 10.17
C LEU A 48 -14.60 14.70 8.66
N GLU A 49 -14.84 15.90 8.13
CA GLU A 49 -14.49 16.27 6.76
C GLU A 49 -12.96 16.32 6.55
N SER A 50 -12.21 16.93 7.47
CA SER A 50 -10.74 16.90 7.40
C SER A 50 -10.20 15.47 7.53
N PHE A 51 -10.80 14.68 8.41
CA PHE A 51 -10.46 13.26 8.58
C PHE A 51 -10.79 12.42 7.33
N SER A 52 -11.94 12.68 6.68
CA SER A 52 -12.34 11.96 5.47
C SER A 52 -11.44 12.28 4.29
N ILE A 53 -10.95 13.52 4.16
CA ILE A 53 -9.96 13.92 3.17
C ILE A 53 -8.64 13.17 3.40
N GLN A 54 -8.09 13.20 4.61
CA GLN A 54 -6.83 12.51 4.94
C GLN A 54 -6.93 10.99 4.73
N LEU A 55 -8.09 10.41 5.06
CA LEU A 55 -8.35 9.00 4.81
C LEU A 55 -8.46 8.69 3.31
N MET A 56 -9.13 9.54 2.55
CA MET A 56 -9.25 9.40 1.10
C MET A 56 -7.87 9.47 0.44
N GLU A 57 -7.02 10.41 0.87
CA GLU A 57 -5.63 10.50 0.42
C GLU A 57 -4.84 9.24 0.76
N LEU A 58 -4.92 8.74 1.99
CA LEU A 58 -4.25 7.51 2.41
C LEU A 58 -4.74 6.29 1.61
N SER A 59 -6.05 6.19 1.40
CA SER A 59 -6.69 5.16 0.57
C SER A 59 -6.18 5.22 -0.89
N ASN A 60 -6.06 6.43 -1.45
CA ASN A 60 -5.50 6.65 -2.78
C ASN A 60 -4.03 6.25 -2.87
N GLN A 61 -3.22 6.55 -1.85
CA GLN A 61 -1.82 6.12 -1.80
C GLN A 61 -1.69 4.59 -1.76
N VAL A 62 -2.49 3.90 -0.94
CA VAL A 62 -2.52 2.43 -0.88
C VAL A 62 -2.97 1.84 -2.21
N ARG A 63 -4.05 2.37 -2.79
CA ARG A 63 -4.58 1.94 -4.10
C ARG A 63 -3.54 2.11 -5.22
N THR A 64 -2.82 3.22 -5.21
CA THR A 64 -1.72 3.51 -6.14
C THR A 64 -0.61 2.48 -5.99
N LEU A 65 -0.11 2.25 -4.77
CA LEU A 65 0.97 1.29 -4.51
C LEU A 65 0.59 -0.14 -4.92
N VAL A 66 -0.60 -0.60 -4.53
CA VAL A 66 -1.07 -1.95 -4.84
C VAL A 66 -1.24 -2.14 -6.34
N THR A 67 -1.78 -1.13 -7.04
CA THR A 67 -1.94 -1.17 -8.50
C THR A 67 -0.58 -1.15 -9.19
N LEU A 68 0.32 -0.27 -8.77
CA LEU A 68 1.70 -0.18 -9.28
C LEU A 68 2.38 -1.55 -9.21
N GLN A 69 2.37 -2.20 -8.05
CA GLN A 69 3.01 -3.50 -7.84
C GLN A 69 2.32 -4.62 -8.61
N SER A 70 0.99 -4.61 -8.72
CA SER A 70 0.22 -5.62 -9.46
C SER A 70 0.48 -5.56 -10.96
N VAL A 71 0.39 -4.36 -11.55
CA VAL A 71 0.67 -4.12 -12.97
C VAL A 71 2.13 -4.45 -13.28
N THR A 72 3.04 -4.00 -12.42
CA THR A 72 4.46 -4.23 -12.63
C THR A 72 4.83 -5.71 -12.56
N VAL A 73 4.36 -6.46 -11.56
CA VAL A 73 4.62 -7.91 -11.46
C VAL A 73 4.07 -8.65 -12.67
N ILE A 74 2.84 -8.37 -13.09
CA ILE A 74 2.24 -9.14 -14.20
C ILE A 74 2.96 -8.88 -15.53
N LEU A 75 3.33 -7.62 -15.79
CA LEU A 75 4.07 -7.24 -17.00
C LEU A 75 5.45 -7.88 -17.00
N MET A 76 6.24 -7.65 -15.94
CA MET A 76 7.63 -8.12 -15.88
C MET A 76 7.72 -9.65 -15.87
N SER A 77 6.83 -10.34 -15.15
CA SER A 77 6.79 -11.80 -15.12
C SER A 77 6.45 -12.40 -16.48
N SER A 78 5.56 -11.75 -17.25
CA SER A 78 5.21 -12.21 -18.60
C SER A 78 6.38 -12.09 -19.60
N LEU A 79 7.33 -11.20 -19.32
CA LEU A 79 8.48 -10.89 -20.19
C LEU A 79 9.77 -11.60 -19.78
N ALA A 80 9.89 -12.09 -18.54
CA ALA A 80 11.13 -12.62 -17.97
C ALA A 80 11.74 -13.81 -18.73
N ASN A 81 10.90 -14.72 -19.24
CA ASN A 81 11.37 -15.97 -19.87
C ASN A 81 11.31 -15.96 -21.40
N ARG A 82 10.95 -14.83 -22.02
CA ARG A 82 10.83 -14.71 -23.48
C ARG A 82 12.09 -14.06 -24.03
N THR A 83 12.67 -14.59 -25.08
CA THR A 83 13.79 -13.93 -25.77
C THR A 83 13.32 -12.70 -26.51
N VAL A 84 14.18 -11.68 -26.59
CA VAL A 84 13.95 -10.48 -27.40
C VAL A 84 13.85 -10.87 -28.87
N LEU A 85 12.78 -10.43 -29.52
CA LEU A 85 12.63 -10.52 -30.97
C LEU A 85 13.33 -9.34 -31.62
N LEU A 86 14.23 -9.61 -32.55
CA LEU A 86 15.01 -8.60 -33.25
C LEU A 86 14.81 -8.73 -34.77
N PRO A 87 14.77 -7.62 -35.52
CA PRO A 87 14.91 -7.64 -36.96
C PRO A 87 16.19 -8.37 -37.39
N ALA A 88 16.18 -9.01 -38.57
CA ALA A 88 17.32 -9.78 -39.08
C ALA A 88 18.65 -9.00 -39.06
N LYS A 89 18.60 -7.70 -39.35
CA LYS A 89 19.77 -6.80 -39.36
C LYS A 89 20.39 -6.55 -37.97
N LEU A 90 19.69 -6.89 -36.89
CA LEU A 90 20.07 -6.60 -35.51
C LEU A 90 20.35 -7.87 -34.68
N GLN A 91 20.43 -9.04 -35.32
CA GLN A 91 20.66 -10.31 -34.62
C GLN A 91 22.00 -10.40 -33.88
N ASN A 92 22.98 -9.55 -34.22
CA ASN A 92 24.27 -9.46 -33.53
C ASN A 92 24.34 -8.31 -32.51
N SER A 93 23.20 -7.73 -32.14
CA SER A 93 23.16 -6.54 -31.27
C SER A 93 23.15 -6.89 -29.77
N PHE A 94 23.27 -5.89 -28.90
CA PHE A 94 23.36 -6.06 -27.45
C PHE A 94 22.23 -6.91 -26.83
N PHE A 95 21.03 -6.83 -27.41
CA PHE A 95 19.85 -7.54 -26.93
C PHE A 95 19.68 -8.95 -27.51
N ALA A 96 20.60 -9.41 -28.36
CA ALA A 96 20.61 -10.77 -28.85
C ALA A 96 20.63 -11.76 -27.67
N ASP A 97 19.74 -12.75 -27.70
CA ASP A 97 19.55 -13.78 -26.69
C ASP A 97 19.24 -13.28 -25.26
N LYS A 98 18.96 -11.98 -25.09
CA LYS A 98 18.52 -11.43 -23.82
C LYS A 98 17.02 -11.70 -23.61
N PRO A 99 16.57 -11.81 -22.35
CA PRO A 99 15.14 -11.87 -22.06
C PRO A 99 14.48 -10.52 -22.35
N ARG A 100 13.21 -10.51 -22.77
CA ARG A 100 12.43 -9.31 -23.10
C ARG A 100 12.32 -8.34 -21.93
N GLN A 101 12.35 -8.86 -20.71
CA GLN A 101 12.39 -8.03 -19.50
C GLN A 101 13.58 -7.04 -19.51
N GLN A 102 14.69 -7.37 -20.18
CA GLN A 102 15.87 -6.49 -20.28
C GLN A 102 15.68 -5.31 -21.23
N LEU A 103 14.64 -5.33 -22.09
CA LEU A 103 14.23 -4.16 -22.87
C LEU A 103 13.59 -3.09 -22.00
N VAL A 104 13.10 -3.45 -20.82
CA VAL A 104 12.41 -2.54 -19.91
C VAL A 104 13.42 -1.97 -18.93
N ASP A 105 13.44 -0.65 -18.80
CA ASP A 105 14.08 0.00 -17.67
C ASP A 105 13.13 0.00 -16.49
N PHE A 106 13.33 -0.96 -15.59
CA PHE A 106 12.45 -1.21 -14.46
C PHE A 106 12.32 -0.02 -13.51
N GLY A 107 13.44 0.64 -13.18
CA GLY A 107 13.43 1.79 -12.28
C GLY A 107 12.64 2.95 -12.88
N LYS A 108 12.90 3.25 -14.16
CA LYS A 108 12.17 4.29 -14.88
C LYS A 108 10.68 3.95 -15.06
N LEU A 109 10.36 2.69 -15.37
CA LEU A 109 8.99 2.23 -15.55
C LEU A 109 8.17 2.43 -14.27
N LEU A 110 8.76 2.09 -13.11
CA LEU A 110 8.11 2.27 -11.82
C LEU A 110 7.78 3.74 -11.54
N VAL A 111 8.70 4.66 -11.83
CA VAL A 111 8.50 6.11 -11.63
C VAL A 111 7.41 6.65 -12.56
N GLU A 112 7.42 6.27 -13.83
CA GLU A 112 6.43 6.74 -14.81
C GLU A 112 5.02 6.22 -14.51
N LEU A 113 4.91 4.92 -14.19
CA LEU A 113 3.65 4.33 -13.76
C LEU A 113 3.16 4.98 -12.47
N ASP A 114 4.06 5.27 -11.53
CA ASP A 114 3.67 5.90 -10.28
C ASP A 114 3.06 7.30 -10.49
N GLY A 115 3.73 8.14 -11.27
CA GLY A 115 3.23 9.48 -11.61
C GLY A 115 1.88 9.43 -12.34
N PHE A 116 1.69 8.45 -13.23
CA PHE A 116 0.39 8.24 -13.88
C PHE A 116 -0.70 7.80 -12.89
N LEU A 117 -0.40 6.82 -12.03
CA LEU A 117 -1.38 6.24 -11.12
C LEU A 117 -1.86 7.22 -10.05
N LEU A 118 -0.98 8.09 -9.54
CA LEU A 118 -1.36 9.15 -8.60
C LEU A 118 -2.45 10.04 -9.20
N ASN A 119 -2.19 10.61 -10.39
CA ASN A 119 -3.16 11.46 -11.09
C ASN A 119 -4.43 10.70 -11.49
N TYR A 120 -4.29 9.43 -11.90
CA TYR A 120 -5.44 8.62 -12.32
C TYR A 120 -6.43 8.40 -11.18
N PHE A 121 -5.93 8.09 -9.98
CA PHE A 121 -6.76 7.78 -8.83
C PHE A 121 -7.28 9.01 -8.08
N GLU A 122 -6.63 10.16 -8.19
CA GLU A 122 -7.20 11.45 -7.75
C GLU A 122 -8.50 11.80 -8.49
N HIS A 123 -8.64 11.37 -9.74
CA HIS A 123 -9.78 11.74 -10.60
C HIS A 123 -10.72 10.58 -10.92
N THR A 124 -10.48 9.39 -10.36
CA THR A 124 -11.25 8.18 -10.69
C THR A 124 -11.61 7.37 -9.44
N GLU A 125 -12.92 7.18 -9.21
CA GLU A 125 -13.44 6.33 -8.13
C GLU A 125 -13.63 4.86 -8.55
N SER A 126 -13.54 4.56 -9.85
CA SER A 126 -13.74 3.21 -10.39
C SER A 126 -12.61 2.26 -10.03
N ASN A 127 -12.97 1.04 -9.60
CA ASN A 127 -12.07 -0.10 -9.42
C ASN A 127 -11.77 -0.88 -10.71
N ARG A 128 -12.33 -0.44 -11.86
CA ARG A 128 -12.06 -1.02 -13.19
C ARG A 128 -11.17 -0.08 -14.00
N PHE A 129 -10.12 -0.65 -14.59
CA PHE A 129 -9.23 -0.06 -15.57
C PHE A 129 -9.94 0.02 -16.93
N GLY A 130 -10.43 1.22 -17.24
CA GLY A 130 -10.97 1.54 -18.56
C GLY A 130 -9.92 1.44 -19.68
N ASN A 131 -10.37 1.62 -20.92
CA ASN A 131 -9.48 1.58 -22.10
C ASN A 131 -8.38 2.64 -22.00
N PHE A 132 -8.71 3.85 -21.54
CA PHE A 132 -7.74 4.93 -21.32
C PHE A 132 -6.58 4.49 -20.42
N PHE A 133 -6.86 3.83 -19.29
CA PHE A 133 -5.82 3.33 -18.39
C PHE A 133 -4.90 2.34 -19.11
N LYS A 134 -5.49 1.40 -19.84
CA LYS A 134 -4.75 0.36 -20.56
C LYS A 134 -3.88 0.94 -21.67
N GLU A 135 -4.40 1.95 -22.38
CA GLU A 135 -3.67 2.72 -23.40
C GLU A 135 -2.49 3.48 -22.81
N GLU A 136 -2.67 4.20 -21.70
CA GLU A 136 -1.58 4.94 -21.08
C GLU A 136 -0.52 4.00 -20.48
N VAL A 137 -0.89 2.89 -19.83
CA VAL A 137 0.09 1.90 -19.35
C VAL A 137 0.89 1.31 -20.51
N TYR A 138 0.23 0.97 -21.63
CA TYR A 138 0.91 0.47 -22.82
C TYR A 138 1.89 1.51 -23.40
N LYS A 139 1.45 2.77 -23.50
CA LYS A 139 2.26 3.88 -24.00
C LYS A 139 3.46 4.18 -23.10
N ILE A 140 3.29 4.13 -21.78
CA ILE A 140 4.39 4.24 -20.81
C ILE A 140 5.40 3.12 -21.05
N LEU A 141 4.94 1.87 -21.16
CA LEU A 141 5.82 0.73 -21.44
C LEU A 141 6.59 0.88 -22.76
N CYS A 142 5.92 1.27 -23.85
CA CYS A 142 6.56 1.48 -25.14
C CYS A 142 7.56 2.65 -25.10
N THR A 143 7.23 3.75 -24.41
CA THR A 143 8.12 4.90 -24.25
C THR A 143 9.38 4.50 -23.48
N ASN A 144 9.21 3.82 -22.34
CA ASN A 144 10.29 3.31 -21.51
C ASN A 144 11.30 2.46 -22.31
N VAL A 145 10.79 1.51 -23.10
CA VAL A 145 11.62 0.66 -23.97
C VAL A 145 12.29 1.48 -25.07
N SER A 146 11.54 2.38 -25.71
CA SER A 146 12.06 3.21 -26.80
C SER A 146 13.22 4.08 -26.35
N GLU A 147 13.10 4.72 -25.20
CA GLU A 147 14.17 5.56 -24.65
C GLU A 147 15.39 4.76 -24.24
N ARG A 148 15.20 3.56 -23.66
CA ARG A 148 16.31 2.66 -23.34
C ARG A 148 17.05 2.23 -24.60
N LEU A 149 16.34 1.93 -25.68
CA LEU A 149 16.93 1.60 -26.99
C LEU A 149 17.66 2.81 -27.60
N ARG A 150 17.07 4.02 -27.56
CA ARG A 150 17.74 5.26 -28.00
C ARG A 150 19.02 5.53 -27.21
N GLY A 151 19.00 5.35 -25.89
CA GLY A 151 20.18 5.47 -25.03
C GLY A 151 21.28 4.45 -25.35
N ARG A 152 20.97 3.42 -26.12
CA ARG A 152 21.92 2.42 -26.64
C ARG A 152 22.35 2.68 -28.09
N GLY A 153 21.91 3.79 -28.69
CA GLY A 153 22.31 4.21 -30.03
C GLY A 153 21.53 3.56 -31.18
N TYR A 154 20.37 2.97 -30.92
CA TYR A 154 19.48 2.46 -31.98
C TYR A 154 18.75 3.64 -32.65
N ASP A 155 18.61 3.59 -33.97
CA ASP A 155 17.82 4.57 -34.75
C ASP A 155 16.31 4.37 -34.57
N GLU A 156 15.51 5.36 -34.98
CA GLU A 156 14.04 5.34 -34.77
C GLU A 156 13.35 4.19 -35.51
N ASP A 157 13.85 3.78 -36.68
CA ASP A 157 13.25 2.68 -37.44
C ASP A 157 13.50 1.32 -36.75
N ALA A 158 14.71 1.12 -36.23
CA ALA A 158 15.07 -0.03 -35.40
C ALA A 158 14.29 -0.04 -34.09
N VAL A 159 14.16 1.11 -33.41
CA VAL A 159 13.38 1.25 -32.18
C VAL A 159 11.93 0.82 -32.42
N ARG A 160 11.28 1.38 -33.44
CA ARG A 160 9.89 1.06 -33.78
C ARG A 160 9.74 -0.43 -34.08
N ALA A 161 10.61 -1.00 -34.91
CA ALA A 161 10.56 -2.41 -35.26
C ALA A 161 10.73 -3.33 -34.05
N ILE A 162 11.68 -3.03 -33.14
CA ILE A 162 11.88 -3.83 -31.92
C ILE A 162 10.66 -3.74 -31.00
N VAL A 163 10.08 -2.55 -30.82
CA VAL A 163 8.88 -2.36 -29.99
C VAL A 163 7.71 -3.18 -30.56
N ASP A 164 7.40 -3.01 -31.85
CA ASP A 164 6.29 -3.69 -32.52
C ASP A 164 6.41 -5.22 -32.51
N MET A 165 7.64 -5.75 -32.60
CA MET A 165 7.87 -7.19 -32.56
C MET A 165 7.71 -7.78 -31.15
N ASN A 166 7.96 -7.01 -30.09
CA ASN A 166 8.02 -7.54 -28.73
C ASN A 166 6.78 -7.25 -27.88
N PHE A 167 6.06 -6.17 -28.19
CA PHE A 167 4.93 -5.68 -27.42
C PHE A 167 3.69 -5.60 -28.30
N ASP A 168 2.66 -6.34 -27.92
CA ASP A 168 1.35 -6.30 -28.57
C ASP A 168 0.35 -5.63 -27.63
N PHE A 169 -0.35 -4.60 -28.13
CA PHE A 169 -1.31 -3.83 -27.36
C PHE A 169 -2.40 -4.73 -26.76
N LYS A 170 -2.96 -5.67 -27.54
CA LYS A 170 -4.02 -6.57 -27.06
C LYS A 170 -3.51 -7.48 -25.97
N HIS A 171 -2.30 -8.00 -26.11
CA HIS A 171 -1.65 -8.83 -25.10
C HIS A 171 -1.43 -8.06 -23.79
N VAL A 172 -0.85 -6.85 -23.85
CA VAL A 172 -0.64 -5.99 -22.68
C VAL A 172 -1.96 -5.63 -22.00
N CYS A 173 -2.96 -5.23 -22.78
CA CYS A 173 -4.32 -4.98 -22.25
C CYS A 173 -4.91 -6.22 -21.57
N GLY A 174 -4.67 -7.40 -22.13
CA GLY A 174 -5.08 -8.68 -21.54
C GLY A 174 -4.40 -8.96 -20.20
N LEU A 175 -3.10 -8.68 -20.08
CA LEU A 175 -2.35 -8.79 -18.82
C LEU A 175 -2.86 -7.80 -17.78
N ILE A 176 -3.11 -6.54 -18.15
CA ILE A 176 -3.71 -5.55 -17.25
C ILE A 176 -5.11 -6.02 -16.83
N ALA A 177 -5.93 -6.52 -17.75
CA ALA A 177 -7.23 -7.06 -17.40
C ALA A 177 -7.15 -8.28 -16.46
N GLN A 178 -6.06 -9.05 -16.47
CA GLN A 178 -5.85 -10.11 -15.47
C GLN A 178 -5.58 -9.56 -14.07
N THR A 179 -5.00 -8.36 -13.95
CA THR A 179 -4.90 -7.68 -12.65
C THR A 179 -6.29 -7.30 -12.10
N GLU A 180 -7.25 -7.01 -12.98
CA GLU A 180 -8.67 -6.77 -12.62
C GLU A 180 -9.44 -8.07 -12.36
N ARG A 181 -9.25 -9.06 -13.24
CA ARG A 181 -9.95 -10.35 -13.25
C ARG A 181 -9.39 -11.36 -12.27
N ALA A 182 -8.31 -11.04 -11.56
CA ALA A 182 -7.94 -11.72 -10.34
C ALA A 182 -8.98 -11.45 -9.21
N SER A 183 -10.26 -11.69 -9.50
CA SER A 183 -11.27 -12.23 -8.61
C SER A 183 -11.17 -13.76 -8.78
N ILE A 184 -10.84 -14.62 -7.81
CA ILE A 184 -10.76 -14.48 -6.35
C ILE A 184 -12.00 -13.82 -5.78
N GLY A 185 -13.13 -14.32 -6.25
CA GLY A 185 -14.45 -14.28 -5.61
C GLY A 185 -14.62 -15.43 -4.62
N SER A 186 -13.54 -15.78 -3.93
CA SER A 186 -13.54 -16.77 -2.87
C SER A 186 -12.76 -16.15 -1.73
N THR A 187 -13.15 -16.47 -0.50
CA THR A 187 -12.40 -16.31 0.75
C THR A 187 -10.95 -16.88 0.74
N LYS A 188 -10.36 -17.13 -0.42
CA LYS A 188 -9.03 -17.69 -0.65
C LYS A 188 -8.05 -16.63 -1.16
N VAL A 189 -7.34 -15.97 -0.24
CA VAL A 189 -5.88 -15.74 -0.13
C VAL A 189 -5.00 -15.38 -1.38
N ASN A 190 -5.42 -15.51 -2.65
CA ASN A 190 -4.48 -15.66 -3.77
C ASN A 190 -4.41 -14.50 -4.80
N SER A 191 -5.02 -13.33 -4.57
CA SER A 191 -5.02 -12.25 -5.58
C SER A 191 -3.85 -11.32 -5.36
N LEU A 192 -3.22 -10.78 -6.41
CA LEU A 192 -2.11 -9.83 -6.24
C LEU A 192 -2.52 -8.64 -5.38
N LYS A 193 -3.74 -8.12 -5.60
CA LYS A 193 -4.33 -7.06 -4.76
C LYS A 193 -4.41 -7.49 -3.29
N THR A 194 -4.97 -8.67 -3.00
CA THR A 194 -5.08 -9.21 -1.64
C THR A 194 -3.72 -9.47 -1.01
N ILE A 195 -2.75 -9.99 -1.75
CA ILE A 195 -1.39 -10.24 -1.27
C ILE A 195 -0.75 -8.94 -0.81
N TYR A 196 -0.82 -7.88 -1.62
CA TYR A 196 -0.23 -6.59 -1.28
C TYR A 196 -1.02 -5.85 -0.19
N CYS A 197 -2.35 -5.88 -0.21
CA CYS A 197 -3.16 -5.33 0.87
C CYS A 197 -2.86 -6.03 2.21
N ASN A 198 -2.76 -7.37 2.21
CA ASN A 198 -2.37 -8.12 3.42
C ASN A 198 -0.93 -7.81 3.82
N ALA A 199 -0.01 -7.64 2.87
CA ALA A 199 1.36 -7.24 3.17
C ALA A 199 1.42 -5.85 3.83
N ILE A 200 0.67 -4.87 3.32
CA ILE A 200 0.57 -3.53 3.93
C ILE A 200 -0.07 -3.64 5.32
N TYR A 201 -1.14 -4.43 5.46
CA TYR A 201 -1.77 -4.67 6.75
C TYR A 201 -0.80 -5.31 7.76
N ASP A 202 -0.04 -6.33 7.34
CA ASP A 202 0.98 -6.97 8.17
C ASP A 202 2.06 -5.92 8.57
N ILE A 203 2.53 -5.10 7.63
CA ILE A 203 3.51 -4.04 7.92
C ILE A 203 2.94 -2.98 8.87
N ILE A 204 1.69 -2.57 8.74
CA ILE A 204 1.05 -1.61 9.65
C ILE A 204 0.79 -2.23 11.02
N ARG A 205 0.41 -3.51 11.06
CA ARG A 205 0.13 -4.22 12.32
C ARG A 205 1.40 -4.46 13.14
N HIS A 206 2.49 -4.79 12.46
CA HIS A 206 3.75 -5.22 13.07
C HIS A 206 4.84 -4.14 13.03
N GLY A 207 4.69 -3.13 12.18
CA GLY A 207 5.45 -1.90 12.21
C GLY A 207 5.17 -1.22 13.53
N ARG A 208 6.23 -0.89 14.27
CA ARG A 208 6.11 -0.26 15.58
C ARG A 208 5.22 0.99 15.44
N VAL A 209 4.29 1.15 16.38
CA VAL A 209 3.48 2.35 16.56
C VAL A 209 4.39 3.57 16.44
N PHE A 210 4.29 4.31 15.33
CA PHE A 210 4.90 5.62 15.26
C PHE A 210 4.05 6.54 16.13
N SER A 211 4.57 6.93 17.29
CA SER A 211 4.00 8.03 18.08
C SER A 211 4.06 9.29 17.21
N ALA A 212 2.92 9.83 16.80
CA ALA A 212 2.87 11.07 16.02
C ALA A 212 3.12 12.31 16.89
N ASN A 213 3.18 12.19 18.22
CA ASN A 213 3.18 13.33 19.13
C ASN A 213 4.26 13.25 20.22
N THR A 214 5.49 12.97 19.85
CA THR A 214 6.61 13.27 20.75
C THR A 214 7.85 13.71 19.98
N SER A 215 8.21 14.98 20.17
CA SER A 215 9.55 15.55 19.94
C SER A 215 10.65 14.86 20.77
N THR A 216 10.32 13.82 21.53
CA THR A 216 11.26 12.96 22.23
C THR A 216 11.50 11.69 21.41
N SER A 217 12.75 11.53 21.01
CA SER A 217 13.38 10.36 20.39
C SER A 217 13.39 9.11 21.29
N GLU A 218 12.29 8.80 21.97
CA GLU A 218 12.19 7.61 22.81
C GLU A 218 11.22 6.60 22.19
N PRO A 219 11.67 5.36 21.91
CA PRO A 219 10.77 4.29 21.53
C PRO A 219 9.84 4.01 22.71
N VAL A 220 8.53 4.12 22.49
CA VAL A 220 7.50 3.76 23.46
C VAL A 220 7.73 2.29 23.85
N ARG A 221 8.13 2.08 25.11
CA ARG A 221 8.33 0.83 25.88
C ARG A 221 8.89 -0.36 25.10
N ARG A 222 10.16 -0.69 25.36
CA ARG A 222 10.86 -1.91 24.90
C ARG A 222 9.97 -3.15 25.11
N ALA A 223 9.46 -3.71 24.02
CA ALA A 223 8.94 -5.06 24.04
C ALA A 223 10.09 -6.02 24.39
N SER A 224 9.81 -7.18 24.99
CA SER A 224 10.87 -8.15 25.27
C SER A 224 11.59 -8.54 23.97
N ASP A 225 12.89 -8.86 24.04
CA ASP A 225 13.71 -9.17 22.85
C ASP A 225 13.10 -10.28 21.99
N ALA A 226 12.40 -11.26 22.60
CA ALA A 226 11.71 -12.33 21.89
C ALA A 226 10.50 -11.84 21.07
N VAL A 227 9.77 -10.86 21.60
CA VAL A 227 8.63 -10.24 20.95
C VAL A 227 9.12 -9.31 19.83
N GLU A 228 10.19 -8.54 20.06
CA GLU A 228 10.83 -7.71 19.02
C GLU A 228 11.38 -8.54 17.85
N ASN A 229 12.03 -9.68 18.13
CA ASN A 229 12.56 -10.57 17.09
C ASN A 229 11.46 -11.17 16.21
N ASN A 230 10.34 -11.59 16.79
CA ASN A 230 9.20 -12.12 16.03
C ASN A 230 8.54 -11.03 15.16
N PHE A 231 8.37 -9.82 15.70
CA PHE A 231 7.81 -8.69 14.94
C PHE A 231 8.71 -8.29 13.76
N GLN A 232 10.02 -8.18 13.98
CA GLN A 232 10.96 -7.89 12.90
C GLN A 232 10.89 -8.95 11.80
N HIS A 233 10.83 -10.23 12.16
CA HIS A 233 10.73 -11.32 11.18
C HIS A 233 9.43 -11.27 10.36
N GLU A 234 8.28 -11.02 10.98
CA GLU A 234 6.99 -10.90 10.28
C GLU A 234 6.94 -9.68 9.35
N THR A 235 7.43 -8.53 9.82
CA THR A 235 7.54 -7.32 9.01
C THR A 235 8.49 -7.53 7.83
N HIS A 236 9.67 -8.13 8.03
CA HIS A 236 10.60 -8.46 6.95
C HIS A 236 9.98 -9.40 5.91
N ARG A 237 9.22 -10.41 6.36
CA ARG A 237 8.49 -11.33 5.46
C ARG A 237 7.43 -10.59 4.64
N ALA A 238 6.74 -9.61 5.22
CA ALA A 238 5.74 -8.81 4.51
C ALA A 238 6.39 -7.88 3.47
N TYR A 239 7.51 -7.21 3.82
CA TYR A 239 8.32 -6.44 2.87
C TYR A 239 8.83 -7.30 1.71
N GLY A 240 9.20 -8.56 1.98
CA GLY A 240 9.65 -9.51 0.95
C GLY A 240 8.60 -9.87 -0.10
N LYS A 241 7.33 -9.47 0.06
CA LYS A 241 6.29 -9.65 -0.97
C LYS A 241 6.38 -8.60 -2.07
N PHE A 242 7.02 -7.46 -1.82
CA PHE A 242 7.16 -6.36 -2.78
C PHE A 242 8.45 -6.46 -3.58
N TYR A 243 8.49 -5.81 -4.76
CA TYR A 243 9.76 -5.59 -5.41
C TYR A 243 10.66 -4.72 -4.53
N ALA A 244 11.86 -5.20 -4.24
CA ALA A 244 12.86 -4.51 -3.43
C ALA A 244 13.50 -3.36 -4.23
N VAL A 245 12.80 -2.23 -4.29
CA VAL A 245 13.26 -0.97 -4.89
C VAL A 245 12.99 0.16 -3.92
N ASP A 246 13.93 1.11 -3.82
CA ASP A 246 13.85 2.25 -2.91
C ASP A 246 12.53 3.01 -3.03
N LEU A 247 12.06 3.27 -4.26
CA LEU A 247 10.77 3.89 -4.52
C LEU A 247 9.61 3.16 -3.82
N VAL A 248 9.56 1.83 -3.90
CA VAL A 248 8.46 1.04 -3.33
C VAL A 248 8.51 1.08 -1.82
N ARG A 249 9.73 0.99 -1.25
CA ARG A 249 9.97 1.06 0.18
C ARG A 249 9.58 2.43 0.75
N ASP A 250 10.04 3.52 0.13
CA ASP A 250 9.74 4.88 0.56
C ASP A 250 8.23 5.16 0.58
N LYS A 251 7.50 4.61 -0.40
CA LYS A 251 6.04 4.73 -0.45
C LYS A 251 5.35 3.92 0.64
N ILE A 252 5.80 2.71 0.94
CA ILE A 252 5.29 1.94 2.07
C ILE A 252 5.54 2.69 3.38
N ASP A 253 6.76 3.18 3.60
CA ASP A 253 7.13 3.93 4.80
C ASP A 253 6.30 5.22 4.95
N LYS A 254 6.01 5.92 3.84
CA LYS A 254 5.09 7.06 3.83
C LYS A 254 3.67 6.66 4.23
N ILE A 255 3.11 5.60 3.62
CA ILE A 255 1.76 5.10 3.95
C ILE A 255 1.65 4.74 5.43
N VAL A 256 2.67 4.06 5.99
CA VAL A 256 2.67 3.67 7.41
C VAL A 256 2.67 4.90 8.32
N ARG A 257 3.48 5.91 8.02
CA ARG A 257 3.52 7.16 8.77
C ARG A 257 2.20 7.92 8.70
N ASP A 258 1.65 8.08 7.48
CA ASP A 258 0.38 8.80 7.25
C ASP A 258 -0.78 8.06 7.96
N TYR A 259 -0.77 6.72 7.93
CA TYR A 259 -1.70 5.88 8.70
C TYR A 259 -1.68 6.21 10.19
N TYR A 260 -0.51 6.25 10.82
CA TYR A 260 -0.41 6.52 12.26
C TYR A 260 -0.75 7.95 12.61
N ALA A 261 -0.46 8.92 11.74
CA ALA A 261 -0.90 10.29 11.93
C ALA A 261 -2.43 10.37 12.00
N VAL A 262 -3.14 9.77 11.04
CA VAL A 262 -4.61 9.75 10.99
C VAL A 262 -5.20 8.94 12.16
N PHE A 263 -4.59 7.80 12.49
CA PHE A 263 -5.00 6.98 13.64
C PHE A 263 -4.94 7.75 14.95
N ASN A 264 -3.85 8.49 15.20
CA ASN A 264 -3.66 9.24 16.44
C ASN A 264 -4.70 10.37 16.57
N VAL A 265 -5.03 11.06 15.47
CA VAL A 265 -6.14 12.04 15.45
C VAL A 265 -7.47 11.37 15.80
N CYS A 266 -7.73 10.19 15.23
CA CYS A 266 -8.93 9.40 15.51
C CYS A 266 -9.07 9.05 17.00
N VAL A 267 -7.98 8.59 17.60
CA VAL A 267 -7.92 8.24 19.02
C VAL A 267 -8.10 9.48 19.90
N GLU A 268 -7.44 10.59 19.57
CA GLU A 268 -7.59 11.85 20.30
C GLU A 268 -9.03 12.36 20.31
N VAL A 269 -9.70 12.37 19.14
CA VAL A 269 -11.11 12.75 19.01
C VAL A 269 -12.02 11.81 19.82
N HIS A 270 -11.75 10.50 19.79
CA HIS A 270 -12.51 9.54 20.59
C HIS A 270 -12.40 9.83 22.10
N PHE A 271 -11.18 10.06 22.60
CA PHE A 271 -10.97 10.40 24.01
C PHE A 271 -11.61 11.74 24.39
N GLN A 272 -11.50 12.76 23.55
CA GLN A 272 -12.16 14.05 23.78
C GLN A 272 -13.68 13.90 23.90
N ASN A 273 -14.31 13.10 23.03
CA ASN A 273 -15.74 12.81 23.09
C ASN A 273 -16.13 11.98 24.33
N MET A 274 -15.34 10.98 24.71
CA MET A 274 -15.56 10.20 25.94
C MET A 274 -15.49 11.08 27.20
N CYS A 275 -14.56 12.05 27.25
CA CYS A 275 -14.46 13.01 28.35
C CYS A 275 -15.71 13.90 28.47
N LEU A 276 -16.34 14.29 27.35
CA LEU A 276 -17.58 15.05 27.36
C LEU A 276 -18.74 14.22 27.93
N VAL A 277 -18.87 12.96 27.50
CA VAL A 277 -19.89 12.03 28.00
C VAL A 277 -19.71 11.74 29.49
N LEU A 278 -18.46 11.57 29.95
CA LEU A 278 -18.14 11.39 31.37
C LEU A 278 -18.51 12.61 32.21
N ARG A 279 -18.23 13.83 31.72
CA ARG A 279 -18.65 15.07 32.39
C ARG A 279 -20.16 15.20 32.50
N GLU A 280 -20.90 14.94 31.41
CA GLU A 280 -22.36 14.96 31.44
C GLU A 280 -22.92 13.94 32.45
N PHE A 281 -22.34 12.75 32.51
CA PHE A 281 -22.73 11.72 33.48
C PHE A 281 -22.45 12.15 34.93
N GLU A 282 -21.27 12.73 35.20
CA GLU A 282 -20.93 13.27 36.52
C GLU A 282 -21.88 14.39 36.96
N GLU A 283 -22.27 15.28 36.03
CA GLU A 283 -23.24 16.35 36.29
C GLU A 283 -24.64 15.80 36.61
N ILE A 284 -25.11 14.77 35.89
CA ILE A 284 -26.38 14.10 36.16
C ILE A 284 -26.37 13.43 37.54
N CYS A 285 -25.30 12.68 37.87
CA CYS A 285 -25.14 12.06 39.18
C CYS A 285 -25.04 13.10 40.31
N ALA A 286 -24.39 14.24 40.07
CA ALA A 286 -24.31 15.33 41.03
C ALA A 286 -25.66 16.03 41.25
N PHE A 287 -26.51 16.10 40.22
CA PHE A 287 -27.87 16.61 40.31
C PHE A 287 -28.78 15.69 41.13
N GLU A 288 -28.75 14.38 40.88
CA GLU A 288 -29.55 13.40 41.63
C GLU A 288 -29.19 13.33 43.12
N ARG A 289 -27.93 13.58 43.49
CA ARG A 289 -27.50 13.66 44.91
C ARG A 289 -28.00 14.91 45.65
N ARG A 290 -28.54 15.90 44.93
CA ARG A 290 -29.05 17.16 45.49
C ARG A 290 -30.58 17.18 45.63
N LEU A 291 -31.27 16.15 45.12
CA LEU A 291 -32.70 15.89 45.32
C LEU A 291 -32.92 15.00 46.54
#